data_AF-A0A9P6YSF3-F1
#
_entry.id   AF-A0A9P6YSF3-F1
#
_cell.length_a   1.000
_cell.length_b   1.000
_cell.length_c   1.000
_cell.angle_alpha   90.00
_cell.angle_beta   90.00
_cell.angle_gamma   90.00
#
_symmetry.space_group_name_H-M   'P 1'
#
loop_
_entity.id
_entity.type
_entity.pdbx_description
1 polymer ?
#
loop_
_entity_poly.entity_id
_entity_poly.type
_entity_poly.pdbx_seq_one_letter_code
_entity_poly.pdbx_strand_id
1 'polypeptide(L)'
;MKSVRFSFINNKFDDQYTFELQGYLSLADLNSNFHLLNQSVVNNPPPGNKVIWAAAIWTLWIISIVANYFLWDNYNLSTGLMILPFFMTLVTVVFIWRHRVMCECFEKSVINSCIRINATENIRGINYRFTKDGFDINDRTRMIYLTTGARSKPEYSMVIEFDDRYNALSSQQFNRYPSIEFVTIPLFAHVHHGKEQKNRPFSYEQQHEYDEKLIV
;
A
#
# COMPACT_ATOMS: atom_id res chain seq x y z
N MET A 1 -9.90 -20.35 9.47
CA MET A 1 -9.08 -19.17 9.11
C MET A 1 -9.68 -18.59 7.85
N LYS A 2 -10.36 -17.45 7.98
CA LYS A 2 -10.91 -16.71 6.84
C LYS A 2 -9.84 -15.75 6.31
N SER A 3 -9.83 -15.51 5.01
CA SER A 3 -8.89 -14.56 4.39
C SER A 3 -9.56 -13.77 3.29
N VAL A 4 -9.28 -12.47 3.22
CA VAL A 4 -9.78 -11.57 2.18
C VAL A 4 -8.59 -11.04 1.38
N ARG A 5 -8.74 -10.97 0.05
CA ARG A 5 -7.67 -10.56 -0.86
C ARG A 5 -8.01 -9.26 -1.56
N PHE A 6 -7.10 -8.31 -1.48
CA PHE A 6 -7.18 -6.99 -2.12
C PHE A 6 -6.12 -6.91 -3.21
N SER A 7 -6.57 -6.73 -4.44
CA SER A 7 -5.68 -6.66 -5.60
C SER A 7 -5.01 -5.30 -5.72
N PHE A 8 -3.78 -5.28 -6.23
CA PHE A 8 -3.08 -4.05 -6.57
C PHE A 8 -3.45 -3.61 -8.00
N ILE A 9 -4.20 -2.51 -8.11
CA ILE A 9 -4.73 -2.00 -9.37
C ILE A 9 -4.39 -0.51 -9.49
N ASN A 10 -3.86 -0.10 -10.64
CA ASN A 10 -3.55 1.31 -10.95
C ASN A 10 -2.71 2.03 -9.87
N ASN A 11 -1.63 1.38 -9.41
CA ASN A 11 -0.72 1.93 -8.39
C ASN A 11 -1.37 2.18 -7.01
N LYS A 12 -2.45 1.44 -6.70
CA LYS A 12 -3.12 1.49 -5.41
C LYS A 12 -3.59 0.07 -5.03
N PHE A 13 -3.60 -0.26 -3.74
CA PHE A 13 -4.36 -1.42 -3.27
C PHE A 13 -5.83 -1.07 -3.21
N ASP A 14 -6.66 -1.99 -3.68
CA ASP A 14 -8.11 -1.89 -3.54
C ASP A 14 -8.48 -1.76 -2.06
N ASP A 15 -9.27 -0.74 -1.73
CA ASP A 15 -9.73 -0.40 -0.39
C ASP A 15 -11.25 -0.57 -0.23
N GLN A 16 -11.90 -1.26 -1.18
CA GLN A 16 -13.32 -1.57 -1.08
C GLN A 16 -13.61 -2.49 0.11
N TYR A 17 -14.35 -1.99 1.08
CA TYR A 17 -14.82 -2.77 2.22
C TYR A 17 -15.84 -3.83 1.77
N THR A 18 -15.55 -5.09 2.04
CA THR A 18 -16.43 -6.21 1.70
C THR A 18 -17.20 -6.70 2.92
N PHE A 19 -18.37 -7.31 2.70
CA PHE A 19 -19.18 -7.90 3.79
C PHE A 19 -18.43 -8.97 4.60
N GLU A 20 -17.38 -9.57 4.04
CA GLU A 20 -16.54 -10.57 4.71
C GLU A 20 -15.75 -10.00 5.89
N LEU A 21 -15.52 -8.68 5.91
CA LEU A 21 -14.83 -7.95 6.98
C LEU A 21 -15.75 -7.60 8.16
N GLN A 22 -17.07 -7.70 7.97
CA GLN A 22 -18.06 -7.28 8.96
C GLN A 22 -17.93 -8.12 10.24
N GLY A 23 -17.70 -7.43 11.35
CA GLY A 23 -17.51 -8.05 12.67
C GLY A 23 -16.05 -8.39 13.03
N TYR A 24 -15.11 -8.27 12.09
CA TYR A 24 -13.67 -8.46 12.36
C TYR A 24 -12.90 -7.14 12.35
N LEU A 25 -13.18 -6.27 11.38
CA LEU A 25 -12.48 -4.99 11.21
C LEU A 25 -13.50 -3.88 10.90
N SER A 26 -13.39 -2.75 11.58
CA SER A 26 -14.25 -1.60 11.30
C SER A 26 -13.87 -0.97 9.96
N LEU A 27 -14.84 -0.33 9.29
CA LEU A 27 -14.59 0.40 8.05
C LEU A 27 -13.53 1.49 8.23
N ALA A 28 -13.56 2.20 9.36
CA ALA A 28 -12.60 3.24 9.68
C ALA A 28 -11.17 2.69 9.84
N ASP A 29 -11.03 1.56 10.54
CA ASP A 29 -9.72 0.90 10.73
C ASP A 29 -9.18 0.40 9.38
N LEU A 30 -10.01 -0.24 8.56
CA LEU A 30 -9.62 -0.68 7.21
C LEU A 30 -9.12 0.52 6.40
N ASN A 31 -9.89 1.60 6.32
CA ASN A 31 -9.52 2.78 5.53
C ASN A 31 -8.22 3.40 6.04
N SER A 32 -8.01 3.47 7.36
CA SER A 32 -6.78 4.00 7.94
C SER A 32 -5.55 3.12 7.60
N ASN A 33 -5.68 1.80 7.70
CA ASN A 33 -4.61 0.85 7.38
C ASN A 33 -4.28 0.86 5.88
N PHE A 34 -5.30 0.88 5.02
CA PHE A 34 -5.10 0.99 3.57
C PHE A 34 -4.58 2.36 3.15
N HIS A 35 -4.92 3.43 3.86
CA HIS A 35 -4.32 4.74 3.64
C HIS A 35 -2.81 4.69 3.90
N LEU A 36 -2.36 4.08 5.01
CA LEU A 36 -0.94 3.90 5.30
C LEU A 36 -0.24 3.03 4.24
N LEU A 37 -0.86 1.93 3.81
CA LEU A 37 -0.32 1.09 2.75
C LEU A 37 -0.19 1.86 1.43
N ASN A 38 -1.25 2.56 1.01
CA ASN A 38 -1.25 3.32 -0.22
C ASN A 38 -0.30 4.53 -0.16
N GLN A 39 -0.11 5.14 1.00
CA GLN A 39 0.91 6.18 1.20
C GLN A 39 2.32 5.61 0.96
N SER A 40 2.60 4.40 1.44
CA SER A 40 3.87 3.70 1.16
C SER A 40 4.05 3.38 -0.32
N VAL A 41 2.97 3.02 -1.03
CA VAL A 41 2.98 2.83 -2.49
C VAL A 41 3.30 4.13 -3.22
N VAL A 42 2.68 5.25 -2.81
CA VAL A 42 2.91 6.56 -3.43
C VAL A 42 4.36 7.01 -3.24
N ASN A 43 4.93 6.80 -2.06
CA ASN A 43 6.31 7.17 -1.76
C ASN A 43 7.34 6.30 -2.52
N ASN A 44 7.04 5.02 -2.71
CA ASN A 44 7.91 4.06 -3.40
C ASN A 44 7.12 3.29 -4.46
N PRO A 45 6.79 3.88 -5.62
CA PRO A 45 5.95 3.22 -6.60
C PRO A 45 6.65 2.01 -7.22
N PRO A 46 5.90 0.94 -7.58
CA PRO A 46 6.47 -0.16 -8.35
C PRO A 46 6.96 0.38 -9.70
N PRO A 47 7.99 -0.25 -10.30
CA PRO A 47 8.42 0.15 -11.63
C PRO A 47 7.28 -0.05 -12.62
N GLY A 48 7.15 0.91 -13.53
CA GLY A 48 6.15 0.88 -14.58
C GLY A 48 6.30 -0.32 -15.53
N ASN A 49 5.48 -0.34 -16.57
CA ASN A 49 5.47 -1.43 -17.55
C ASN A 49 6.87 -1.70 -18.13
N LYS A 50 7.30 -2.98 -18.15
CA LYS A 50 8.58 -3.42 -18.73
C LYS A 50 8.75 -2.97 -20.18
N VAL A 51 7.64 -2.85 -20.93
CA VAL A 51 7.65 -2.35 -22.32
C VAL A 51 8.13 -0.90 -22.39
N ILE A 52 7.72 -0.05 -21.45
CA ILE A 52 8.15 1.36 -21.41
C ILE A 52 9.66 1.43 -21.12
N TRP A 53 10.15 0.61 -20.19
CA TRP A 53 11.58 0.51 -19.89
C TRP A 53 12.39 0.00 -21.09
N ALA A 54 11.91 -1.03 -21.77
CA ALA A 54 12.55 -1.56 -22.98
C ALA A 54 12.56 -0.53 -24.12
N ALA A 55 11.45 0.19 -24.33
CA ALA A 55 11.36 1.28 -25.29
C ALA A 55 12.34 2.41 -24.95
N ALA A 56 12.47 2.80 -23.69
CA ALA A 56 13.42 3.81 -23.25
C ALA A 56 14.87 3.41 -23.54
N ILE A 57 15.25 2.16 -23.23
CA ILE A 57 16.59 1.63 -23.56
C ILE A 57 16.81 1.66 -25.07
N TRP A 58 15.83 1.20 -25.85
CA TRP A 58 15.92 1.18 -27.30
C TRP A 58 16.08 2.59 -27.88
N THR A 59 15.32 3.58 -27.40
CA THR A 59 15.49 4.98 -27.82
C THR A 59 16.87 5.53 -27.48
N LEU A 60 17.41 5.24 -26.30
CA LEU A 60 18.77 5.64 -25.90
C LEU A 60 19.83 5.01 -26.81
N TRP A 61 19.64 3.75 -27.19
CA TRP A 61 20.51 3.06 -28.13
C TRP A 61 20.51 3.70 -29.52
N ILE A 62 19.34 3.99 -30.07
CA ILE A 62 19.22 4.68 -31.38
C ILE A 62 19.87 6.06 -31.33
N ILE A 63 19.61 6.85 -30.28
CA ILE A 63 20.25 8.16 -30.10
C ILE A 63 21.78 8.02 -30.05
N SER A 64 22.29 6.99 -29.36
CA SER A 64 23.73 6.75 -29.24
C SER A 64 24.37 6.37 -30.57
N ILE A 65 23.70 5.55 -31.38
CA ILE A 65 24.17 5.18 -32.73
C ILE A 65 24.21 6.41 -33.63
N VAL A 66 23.15 7.23 -33.62
CA VAL A 66 23.07 8.46 -34.43
C VAL A 66 24.17 9.44 -34.00
N ALA A 67 24.36 9.66 -32.70
CA ALA A 67 25.42 10.52 -32.18
C ALA A 67 26.82 10.02 -32.57
N ASN A 68 27.06 8.71 -32.50
CA ASN A 68 28.33 8.11 -32.92
C ASN A 68 28.59 8.30 -34.40
N TYR A 69 27.56 8.14 -35.24
CA TYR A 69 27.64 8.40 -36.68
C TYR A 69 28.02 9.85 -36.98
N PHE A 70 27.37 10.82 -36.33
CA PHE A 70 27.72 12.24 -36.49
C PHE A 70 29.15 12.56 -36.03
N LEU A 71 29.62 11.93 -34.94
CA LEU A 71 30.99 12.10 -34.47
C LEU A 71 32.02 11.51 -35.44
N TRP A 72 31.70 10.37 -36.06
CA TRP A 72 32.53 9.80 -37.10
C TRP A 72 32.61 10.77 -38.28
N ASP A 73 31.48 11.20 -38.83
CA ASP A 73 31.43 12.06 -40.03
C ASP A 73 32.21 13.37 -39.86
N ASN A 74 32.08 14.03 -38.70
CA ASN A 74 32.71 15.33 -38.46
C ASN A 74 34.18 15.25 -38.02
N TYR A 75 34.58 14.21 -37.28
CA TYR A 75 35.89 14.15 -36.61
C TYR A 75 36.76 12.97 -37.03
N ASN A 76 36.31 12.09 -37.93
CA ASN A 76 36.99 10.87 -38.36
C ASN A 76 37.45 9.97 -37.20
N LEU A 77 36.70 9.98 -36.09
CA LEU A 77 37.07 9.29 -34.86
C LEU A 77 36.74 7.79 -34.94
N SER A 78 37.61 7.01 -35.58
CA SER A 78 37.43 5.55 -35.79
C SER A 78 37.26 4.74 -34.48
N THR A 79 37.78 5.23 -33.36
CA THR A 79 37.62 4.61 -32.04
C THR A 79 36.17 4.60 -31.53
N GLY A 80 35.29 5.44 -32.08
CA GLY A 80 33.88 5.51 -31.69
C GLY A 80 33.14 4.18 -31.85
N LEU A 81 33.47 3.38 -32.87
CA LEU A 81 32.83 2.09 -33.13
C LEU A 81 33.17 1.05 -32.06
N MET A 82 34.37 1.12 -31.48
CA MET A 82 34.79 0.21 -30.42
C MET A 82 34.14 0.56 -29.08
N ILE A 83 33.90 1.85 -28.81
CA ILE A 83 33.33 2.33 -27.53
C ILE A 83 31.81 2.10 -27.47
N LEU A 84 31.11 2.18 -28.59
CA LEU A 84 29.65 2.05 -28.69
C LEU A 84 29.07 0.79 -28.00
N PRO A 85 29.57 -0.46 -28.25
CA PRO A 85 29.04 -1.64 -27.59
C PRO A 85 29.26 -1.63 -26.06
N PHE A 86 30.37 -1.08 -25.56
CA PHE A 86 30.59 -0.93 -24.13
C PHE A 86 29.60 0.05 -23.51
N PHE A 87 29.32 1.17 -24.19
CA PHE A 87 28.31 2.10 -23.74
C PHE A 87 26.91 1.46 -23.70
N MET A 88 26.50 0.74 -24.75
CA MET A 88 25.19 0.08 -24.83
C MET A 88 25.00 -0.98 -23.74
N THR A 89 26.04 -1.76 -23.46
CA THR A 89 26.04 -2.77 -22.37
C THR A 89 26.01 -2.11 -21.00
N LEU A 90 26.78 -1.04 -20.77
CA LEU A 90 26.75 -0.31 -19.51
C LEU A 90 25.37 0.31 -19.24
N VAL A 91 24.76 0.95 -20.24
CA VAL A 91 23.42 1.53 -20.13
C VAL A 91 22.38 0.46 -19.80
N THR A 92 22.44 -0.71 -20.44
CA THR A 92 21.50 -1.81 -20.12
C THR A 92 21.67 -2.36 -18.72
N VAL A 93 22.91 -2.58 -18.27
CA VAL A 93 23.19 -3.04 -16.91
C VAL A 93 22.67 -2.03 -15.88
N VAL A 94 22.93 -0.74 -16.08
CA VAL A 94 22.44 0.33 -15.20
C VAL A 94 20.91 0.39 -15.18
N PHE A 95 20.26 0.23 -16.33
CA PHE A 95 18.80 0.22 -16.42
C PHE A 95 18.18 -0.99 -15.72
N ILE A 96 18.74 -2.19 -15.93
CA ILE A 96 18.29 -3.42 -15.26
C ILE A 96 18.49 -3.29 -13.75
N TRP A 97 19.65 -2.79 -13.32
CA TRP A 97 19.96 -2.53 -11.92
C TRP A 97 18.95 -1.57 -11.30
N ARG A 98 18.73 -0.42 -11.93
CA ARG A 98 17.77 0.59 -11.46
C ARG A 98 16.35 0.02 -11.35
N HIS A 99 15.90 -0.72 -12.35
CA HIS A 99 14.59 -1.37 -12.33
C HIS A 99 14.47 -2.34 -11.14
N ARG A 100 15.50 -3.15 -10.87
CA ARG A 100 15.53 -4.07 -9.73
C ARG A 100 15.50 -3.34 -8.39
N VAL A 101 16.34 -2.31 -8.23
CA VAL A 101 16.36 -1.50 -6.99
C VAL A 101 15.00 -0.87 -6.72
N MET A 102 14.33 -0.31 -7.74
CA MET A 102 12.99 0.25 -7.56
C MET A 102 11.96 -0.80 -7.16
N CYS A 103 11.99 -2.02 -7.75
CA CYS A 103 11.14 -3.13 -7.29
C CYS A 103 11.38 -3.42 -5.80
N GLU A 104 12.64 -3.58 -5.40
CA GLU A 104 12.98 -3.94 -4.03
C GLU A 104 12.59 -2.84 -3.03
N CYS A 105 12.79 -1.57 -3.38
CA CYS A 105 12.39 -0.45 -2.53
C CYS A 105 10.88 -0.42 -2.31
N PHE A 106 10.08 -0.62 -3.37
CA PHE A 106 8.64 -0.77 -3.26
C PHE A 106 8.25 -1.94 -2.35
N GLU A 107 8.76 -3.14 -2.63
CA GLU A 107 8.42 -4.35 -1.86
C GLU A 107 8.80 -4.20 -0.38
N LYS A 108 9.99 -3.69 -0.08
CA LYS A 108 10.44 -3.43 1.30
C LYS A 108 9.56 -2.39 2.00
N SER A 109 9.16 -1.32 1.31
CA SER A 109 8.31 -0.26 1.89
C SER A 109 6.93 -0.78 2.27
N VAL A 110 6.30 -1.59 1.40
CA VAL A 110 5.00 -2.21 1.67
C VAL A 110 5.12 -3.23 2.79
N ILE A 111 6.14 -4.11 2.78
CA ILE A 111 6.38 -5.09 3.84
C ILE A 111 6.56 -4.41 5.19
N ASN A 112 7.36 -3.35 5.27
CA ASN A 112 7.55 -2.60 6.52
C ASN A 112 6.24 -2.02 7.05
N SER A 113 5.36 -1.56 6.15
CA SER A 113 4.02 -1.08 6.51
C SER A 113 3.15 -2.22 7.05
N CYS A 114 3.16 -3.38 6.40
CA CYS A 114 2.47 -4.57 6.88
C CYS A 114 2.98 -5.02 8.26
N ILE A 115 4.30 -5.02 8.49
CA ILE A 115 4.89 -5.37 9.80
C ILE A 115 4.38 -4.41 10.88
N ARG A 116 4.31 -3.11 10.59
CA ARG A 116 3.80 -2.10 11.53
C ARG A 116 2.31 -2.29 11.84
N ILE A 117 1.49 -2.54 10.82
CA ILE A 117 0.05 -2.81 11.00
C ILE A 117 -0.16 -4.13 11.74
N ASN A 118 0.62 -5.16 11.44
CA ASN A 118 0.57 -6.44 12.14
C ASN A 118 0.95 -6.30 13.60
N ALA A 119 1.93 -5.48 13.94
CA ALA A 119 2.28 -5.23 15.35
C ALA A 119 1.09 -4.69 16.15
N THR A 120 0.21 -3.90 15.52
CA THR A 120 -1.00 -3.33 16.16
C THR A 120 -2.23 -4.23 16.07
N GLU A 121 -2.40 -4.98 14.99
CA GLU A 121 -3.62 -5.76 14.70
C GLU A 121 -3.50 -7.25 15.06
N ASN A 122 -2.29 -7.76 15.28
CA ASN A 122 -2.07 -9.16 15.68
C ASN A 122 -2.69 -9.49 17.04
N ILE A 123 -2.84 -8.51 17.94
CA ILE A 123 -3.56 -8.69 19.22
C ILE A 123 -5.06 -8.99 19.04
N ARG A 124 -5.64 -8.60 17.90
CA ARG A 124 -7.02 -8.89 17.50
C ARG A 124 -7.12 -10.17 16.65
N GLY A 125 -5.99 -10.83 16.39
CA GLY A 125 -5.92 -11.98 15.48
C GLY A 125 -6.04 -11.62 14.01
N ILE A 126 -5.72 -10.38 13.62
CA ILE A 126 -5.76 -9.93 12.22
C ILE A 126 -4.32 -9.83 11.70
N ASN A 127 -4.05 -10.48 10.57
CA ASN A 127 -2.72 -10.54 9.98
C ASN A 127 -2.73 -10.10 8.50
N TYR A 128 -1.91 -9.12 8.19
CA TYR A 128 -1.70 -8.53 6.88
C TYR A 128 -0.49 -9.21 6.21
N ARG A 129 -0.73 -9.93 5.11
CA ARG A 129 0.29 -10.59 4.28
C ARG A 129 0.38 -9.98 2.89
N PHE A 130 1.58 -9.55 2.52
CA PHE A 130 1.85 -9.04 1.18
C PHE A 130 2.26 -10.18 0.25
N THR A 131 1.57 -10.32 -0.87
CA THR A 131 1.75 -11.43 -1.81
C THR A 131 2.08 -10.93 -3.21
N LYS A 132 2.92 -11.71 -3.90
CA LYS A 132 3.35 -11.50 -5.28
C LYS A 132 3.09 -12.77 -6.07
N ASP A 133 2.31 -12.65 -7.13
CA ASP A 133 1.89 -13.76 -7.99
C ASP A 133 1.22 -14.92 -7.22
N GLY A 134 0.55 -14.60 -6.11
CA GLY A 134 -0.08 -15.57 -5.21
C GLY A 134 0.86 -16.21 -4.16
N PHE A 135 2.13 -15.83 -4.14
CA PHE A 135 3.10 -16.29 -3.13
C PHE A 135 3.35 -15.21 -2.09
N ASP A 136 3.50 -15.61 -0.83
CA ASP A 136 3.91 -14.70 0.23
C ASP A 136 5.37 -14.29 0.06
N ILE A 137 5.63 -12.99 0.03
CA ILE A 137 6.98 -12.45 -0.13
C ILE A 137 7.82 -12.67 1.14
N ASN A 138 7.17 -12.84 2.30
CA ASN A 138 7.86 -13.06 3.56
C ASN A 138 8.44 -14.48 3.68
N ASP A 139 7.92 -15.44 2.90
CA ASP A 139 8.45 -16.81 2.82
C ASP A 139 9.66 -16.87 1.86
N ARG A 140 10.85 -16.58 2.41
CA ARG A 140 12.13 -16.58 1.67
C ARG A 140 12.39 -17.88 0.91
N THR A 141 11.84 -19.00 1.37
CA THR A 141 12.06 -20.33 0.78
C THR A 141 11.43 -20.48 -0.61
N ARG A 142 10.32 -19.75 -0.88
CA ARG A 142 9.58 -19.84 -2.15
C ARG A 142 10.00 -18.82 -3.19
N MET A 143 10.75 -17.79 -2.78
CA MET A 143 11.18 -16.70 -3.65
C MET A 143 12.14 -17.17 -4.76
N ILE A 144 12.85 -18.29 -4.53
CA ILE A 144 13.80 -18.89 -5.50
C ILE A 144 13.08 -19.46 -6.73
N TYR A 145 11.81 -19.85 -6.63
CA TYR A 145 11.05 -20.47 -7.72
C TYR A 145 10.29 -19.48 -8.62
N LEU A 146 10.21 -18.20 -8.23
CA LEU A 146 9.48 -17.16 -8.97
C LEU A 146 10.29 -16.55 -10.12
N THR A 147 11.61 -16.78 -10.16
CA THR A 147 12.50 -16.21 -11.18
C THR A 147 12.42 -16.91 -12.54
N THR A 148 11.75 -18.06 -12.64
CA THR A 148 11.64 -18.85 -13.88
C THR A 148 10.31 -18.69 -14.64
N GLY A 149 9.32 -17.99 -14.06
CA GLY A 149 8.03 -17.77 -14.70
C GLY A 149 8.02 -16.54 -15.62
N ALA A 150 7.85 -16.75 -16.93
CA ALA A 150 7.79 -15.73 -17.98
C ALA A 150 6.53 -14.81 -17.92
N ARG A 151 6.05 -14.41 -16.73
CA ARG A 151 4.98 -13.42 -16.62
C ARG A 151 5.53 -12.00 -16.80
N SER A 152 4.93 -11.28 -17.74
CA SER A 152 5.34 -9.93 -18.14
C SER A 152 5.08 -8.89 -17.05
N LYS A 153 4.09 -9.11 -16.17
CA LYS A 153 3.71 -8.18 -15.09
C LYS A 153 3.55 -8.94 -13.75
N PRO A 154 4.22 -8.51 -12.67
CA PRO A 154 3.98 -9.07 -11.34
C PRO A 154 2.59 -8.68 -10.84
N GLU A 155 1.86 -9.65 -10.29
CA GLU A 155 0.55 -9.43 -9.69
C GLU A 155 0.70 -9.30 -8.17
N TYR A 156 0.55 -8.07 -7.66
CA TYR A 156 0.63 -7.80 -6.23
C TYR A 156 -0.75 -7.86 -5.59
N SER A 157 -0.83 -8.43 -4.39
CA SER A 157 -2.06 -8.41 -3.61
C SER A 157 -1.78 -8.37 -2.10
N MET A 158 -2.69 -7.74 -1.38
CA MET A 158 -2.71 -7.68 0.07
C MET A 158 -3.71 -8.72 0.57
N VAL A 159 -3.28 -9.65 1.41
CA VAL A 159 -4.15 -10.68 2.00
C VAL A 159 -4.31 -10.36 3.48
N ILE A 160 -5.55 -10.25 3.94
CA ILE A 160 -5.87 -10.10 5.36
C ILE A 160 -6.38 -11.43 5.85
N GLU A 161 -5.73 -12.00 6.86
CA GLU A 161 -6.09 -13.28 7.47
C GLU A 161 -6.63 -13.06 8.87
N PHE A 162 -7.70 -13.78 9.21
CA PHE A 162 -8.35 -13.73 10.51
C PHE A 162 -8.11 -15.04 11.26
N ASP A 163 -7.45 -14.94 12.41
CA ASP A 163 -7.27 -16.02 13.36
C ASP A 163 -8.47 -16.09 14.33
N ASP A 164 -9.38 -17.02 14.05
CA ASP A 164 -10.61 -17.21 14.80
C ASP A 164 -10.36 -17.61 16.28
N ARG A 165 -9.13 -17.99 16.67
CA ARG A 165 -8.78 -18.35 18.06
C ARG A 165 -8.99 -17.19 19.04
N TYR A 166 -8.80 -15.95 18.59
CA TYR A 166 -8.98 -14.76 19.45
C TYR A 166 -10.46 -14.38 19.61
N ASN A 167 -11.29 -14.66 18.60
CA ASN A 167 -12.75 -14.47 18.70
C ASN A 167 -13.43 -15.50 19.62
N ALA A 168 -12.86 -16.69 19.78
CA ALA A 168 -13.34 -17.67 20.76
C ALA A 168 -13.18 -17.18 22.21
N LEU A 169 -12.16 -16.35 22.49
CA LEU A 169 -11.92 -15.80 23.84
C LEU A 169 -12.84 -14.62 24.15
N SER A 170 -13.08 -13.73 23.18
CA SER A 170 -13.99 -12.59 23.38
C SER A 170 -15.45 -13.03 23.54
N SER A 171 -15.90 -14.03 22.75
CA SER A 171 -17.26 -14.58 22.86
C SER A 171 -17.53 -15.29 24.19
N GLN A 172 -16.51 -15.90 24.82
CA GLN A 172 -16.65 -16.51 26.14
C GLN A 172 -16.68 -15.49 27.29
N GLN A 173 -16.04 -14.31 27.13
CA GLN A 173 -16.08 -13.26 28.15
C GLN A 173 -17.42 -12.51 28.18
N PHE A 174 -18.08 -12.33 27.03
CA PHE A 174 -19.39 -11.66 26.97
C PHE A 174 -20.60 -12.58 27.21
N ASN A 175 -20.47 -13.91 27.02
CA ASN A 175 -21.53 -14.87 27.34
C ASN A 175 -21.54 -15.35 28.81
N ARG A 176 -20.72 -14.78 29.70
CA ARG A 176 -20.69 -15.12 31.13
C ARG A 176 -21.52 -14.20 32.03
N TYR A 177 -22.30 -13.29 31.46
CA TYR A 177 -23.31 -12.57 32.23
C TYR A 177 -24.66 -13.30 32.05
N PRO A 178 -25.22 -13.93 33.10
CA PRO A 178 -26.60 -14.40 33.05
C PRO A 178 -27.50 -13.20 32.73
N SER A 179 -28.40 -13.36 31.78
CA SER A 179 -29.29 -12.35 31.20
C SER A 179 -30.33 -11.75 32.16
N ILE A 180 -30.07 -11.77 33.47
CA ILE A 180 -31.02 -11.42 34.53
C ILE A 180 -30.66 -10.08 35.21
N GLU A 181 -29.44 -9.55 35.06
CA GLU A 181 -29.06 -8.24 35.61
C GLU A 181 -28.46 -7.31 34.55
N PHE A 182 -29.29 -6.88 33.60
CA PHE A 182 -29.01 -5.64 32.88
C PHE A 182 -29.42 -4.47 33.77
N VAL A 183 -28.50 -3.97 34.59
CA VAL A 183 -28.61 -2.60 35.12
C VAL A 183 -28.34 -1.68 33.94
N THR A 184 -29.41 -1.18 33.33
CA THR A 184 -29.31 -0.07 32.38
C THR A 184 -28.79 1.14 33.15
N ILE A 185 -27.55 1.53 32.88
CA ILE A 185 -27.05 2.83 33.35
C ILE A 185 -27.76 3.86 32.47
N PRO A 186 -28.69 4.68 33.01
CA PRO A 186 -29.35 5.70 32.20
C PRO A 186 -28.29 6.67 31.70
N LEU A 187 -28.27 6.94 30.39
CA LEU A 187 -27.33 7.84 29.72
C LEU A 187 -27.51 9.33 30.09
N PHE A 188 -28.35 9.63 31.08
CA PHE A 188 -28.63 10.98 31.55
C PHE A 188 -28.64 10.99 33.08
N ALA A 189 -27.46 11.13 33.67
CA ALA A 189 -27.37 11.73 34.99
C ALA A 189 -27.82 13.19 34.83
N HIS A 190 -29.07 13.49 35.16
CA HIS A 190 -29.53 14.86 35.33
C HIS A 190 -28.72 15.50 36.47
N VAL A 191 -27.58 16.09 36.13
CA VAL A 191 -26.87 17.02 37.00
C VAL A 191 -27.77 18.25 37.10
N HIS A 192 -28.46 18.39 38.22
CA HIS A 192 -29.08 19.64 38.60
C HIS A 192 -27.95 20.67 38.75
N HIS A 193 -27.71 21.47 37.71
CA HIS A 193 -26.88 22.66 37.82
C HIS A 193 -27.62 23.66 38.72
N GLY A 194 -27.27 23.62 40.00
CA GLY A 194 -27.49 24.72 40.93
C GLY A 194 -26.89 25.99 40.32
N LYS A 195 -27.71 27.03 40.26
CA LYS A 195 -27.33 28.36 39.81
C LYS A 195 -26.18 28.89 40.67
N GLU A 196 -24.97 28.95 40.12
CA GLU A 196 -24.00 29.96 40.52
C GLU A 196 -23.35 30.59 39.28
N GLN A 197 -23.66 31.88 39.14
CA GLN A 197 -23.00 32.83 38.25
C GLN A 197 -21.49 32.83 38.53
N LYS A 198 -20.67 33.06 37.50
CA LYS A 198 -20.03 34.38 37.24
C LYS A 198 -18.78 34.22 36.35
N ASN A 199 -18.85 34.84 35.18
CA ASN A 199 -17.77 35.41 34.37
C ASN A 199 -16.59 34.51 33.95
N ARG A 200 -16.57 34.09 32.68
CA ARG A 200 -15.50 34.39 31.70
C ARG A 200 -16.03 34.27 30.26
N PRO A 201 -15.72 35.19 29.32
CA PRO A 201 -15.96 34.97 27.90
C PRO A 201 -14.73 34.31 27.28
N PHE A 202 -14.90 33.16 26.65
CA PHE A 202 -14.00 32.68 25.61
C PHE A 202 -14.81 32.57 24.32
N SER A 203 -14.49 33.49 23.41
CA SER A 203 -15.03 33.58 22.06
C SER A 203 -14.52 32.40 21.23
N TYR A 204 -15.43 31.67 20.61
CA TYR A 204 -15.17 30.85 19.44
C TYR A 204 -15.99 31.44 18.29
N GLU A 205 -15.35 32.15 17.38
CA GLU A 205 -15.94 32.42 16.07
C GLU A 205 -15.82 31.16 15.22
N GLN A 206 -17.00 30.59 14.99
CA GLN A 206 -17.29 29.54 14.05
C GLN A 206 -17.98 30.22 12.87
N GLN A 207 -17.36 30.22 11.70
CA GLN A 207 -18.05 30.65 10.47
C GLN A 207 -18.07 29.49 9.50
N HIS A 208 -19.20 28.79 9.55
CA HIS A 208 -19.70 27.91 8.49
C HIS A 208 -20.06 28.77 7.27
N GLU A 209 -19.58 28.38 6.10
CA GLU A 209 -20.17 28.78 4.82
C GLU A 209 -20.69 27.50 4.15
N TYR A 210 -21.99 27.27 4.31
CA TYR A 210 -22.76 26.29 3.53
C TYR A 210 -23.33 27.04 2.33
N ASP A 211 -22.87 26.65 1.14
CA ASP A 211 -23.38 27.16 -0.13
C ASP A 211 -24.55 26.27 -0.58
N GLU A 212 -25.77 26.69 -0.28
CA GLU A 212 -27.01 26.17 -0.87
C GLU A 212 -27.12 26.68 -2.32
N LYS A 213 -27.16 25.77 -3.30
CA LYS A 213 -27.66 26.08 -4.65
C LYS A 213 -28.95 25.33 -4.91
N LEU A 214 -30.05 26.09 -5.00
CA LEU A 214 -31.32 25.65 -5.55
C LEU A 214 -31.65 26.47 -6.83
N ILE A 215 -31.68 25.75 -7.95
CA ILE A 215 -32.63 25.77 -9.07
C ILE A 215 -33.31 27.11 -9.43
N VAL A 216 -33.06 27.57 -10.67
CA VAL A 216 -34.09 28.06 -11.62
C VAL A 216 -33.85 27.39 -12.96
#